data_AF-A0A139A4W3-F1
#
_entry.id   AF-A0A139A4W3-F1
#
_cell.length_a   1.000
_cell.length_b   1.000
_cell.length_c   1.000
_cell.angle_alpha   90.00
_cell.angle_beta   90.00
_cell.angle_gamma   90.00
#
_symmetry.space_group_name_H-M   'P 1'
#
loop_
_entity.id
_entity.type
_entity.pdbx_description
1 polymer ?
#
loop_
_entity_poly.entity_id
_entity_poly.type
_entity_poly.pdbx_seq_one_letter_code
_entity_poly.pdbx_strand_id
1 'polypeptide(L)'
;MATGERDNTLYLAAWAATGVFTRAFSLALQRRPYFDGPHTHVLAGSLAVLIGYNVRSYRERQLTRLDAQRLRLVERRAKAEAAGGEDAHAHAH
;
A
#
# COMPACT_ATOMS: atom_id res chain seq x y z
N MET A 1 17.97 3.92 -5.92
CA MET A 1 17.32 3.53 -4.65
C MET A 1 16.67 4.69 -3.88
N ALA A 2 16.55 5.90 -4.45
CA ALA A 2 16.08 7.11 -3.73
C ALA A 2 14.59 7.46 -3.94
N THR A 3 13.84 6.66 -4.70
CA THR A 3 12.42 6.92 -5.03
C THR A 3 11.48 6.35 -3.97
N GLY A 4 11.70 5.12 -3.50
CA GLY A 4 10.82 4.48 -2.52
C GLY A 4 10.78 5.17 -1.15
N GLU A 5 11.85 5.84 -0.74
CA GLU A 5 11.88 6.59 0.52
C GLU A 5 11.04 7.89 0.44
N ARG A 6 11.07 8.56 -0.72
CA ARG A 6 10.22 9.74 -0.98
C ARG A 6 8.74 9.37 -1.07
N ASP A 7 8.43 8.25 -1.70
CA ASP A 7 7.05 7.76 -1.80
C ASP A 7 6.49 7.42 -0.41
N ASN A 8 7.34 6.87 0.47
CA ASN A 8 6.99 6.57 1.85
C ASN A 8 6.76 7.81 2.70
N THR A 9 7.63 8.82 2.61
CA THR A 9 7.46 10.06 3.36
C THR A 9 6.25 10.84 2.87
N LEU A 10 6.02 10.92 1.55
CA LEU A 10 4.81 11.53 0.98
C LEU A 10 3.54 10.80 1.41
N TYR A 11 3.55 9.47 1.44
CA TYR A 11 2.42 8.67 1.88
C TYR A 11 2.08 8.95 3.36
N LEU A 12 3.06 8.94 4.24
CA LEU A 12 2.84 9.23 5.67
C LEU A 12 2.46 10.70 5.89
N ALA A 13 3.03 11.63 5.12
CA ALA A 13 2.66 13.04 5.16
C ALA A 13 1.20 13.26 4.71
N ALA A 14 0.74 12.53 3.70
CA ALA A 14 -0.65 12.56 3.27
C ALA A 14 -1.58 12.08 4.39
N TRP A 15 -1.24 10.98 5.08
CA TRP A 15 -2.00 10.52 6.25
C TRP A 15 -2.00 11.54 7.40
N ALA A 16 -0.85 12.14 7.70
CA ALA A 16 -0.76 13.21 8.70
C ALA A 16 -1.69 14.37 8.35
N ALA A 17 -1.62 14.83 7.10
CA ALA A 17 -2.47 15.91 6.59
C ALA A 17 -3.95 15.56 6.66
N THR A 18 -4.33 14.31 6.35
CA THR A 18 -5.71 13.82 6.52
C THR A 18 -6.14 13.92 7.98
N GLY A 19 -5.34 13.47 8.95
CA GLY A 19 -5.67 13.57 10.36
C GLY A 19 -5.86 15.01 10.85
N VAL A 20 -4.96 15.92 10.45
CA VAL A 20 -5.09 17.36 10.74
C VAL A 20 -6.35 17.94 10.10
N PHE A 21 -6.60 17.60 8.84
CA PHE A 21 -7.79 18.06 8.11
C PHE A 21 -9.08 17.57 8.76
N THR A 22 -9.17 16.30 9.16
CA THR A 22 -10.34 15.75 9.85
C THR A 22 -10.62 16.50 11.15
N ARG A 23 -9.57 16.88 11.90
CA ARG A 23 -9.73 17.70 13.11
C ARG A 23 -10.24 19.10 12.80
N ALA A 24 -9.66 19.77 11.81
CA ALA A 24 -10.11 21.09 11.36
C ALA A 24 -11.56 21.07 10.85
N PHE A 25 -11.93 20.02 10.10
CA PHE A 25 -13.30 19.79 9.62
C PHE A 25 -14.29 19.56 10.77
N SER A 26 -13.89 18.81 11.80
CA SER A 26 -14.69 18.62 13.01
C SER A 26 -14.91 19.94 13.77
N LEU A 27 -13.87 20.79 13.87
CA LEU A 27 -14.00 22.12 14.47
C LEU A 27 -14.95 23.01 13.66
N ALA A 28 -14.88 22.94 12.33
CA ALA A 28 -15.78 23.66 11.43
C ALA A 28 -17.25 23.28 11.69
N LEU A 29 -17.54 21.99 11.84
CA LEU A 29 -18.88 21.49 12.18
C LEU A 29 -19.37 21.98 13.54
N GLN A 30 -18.45 22.16 14.49
CA GLN A 30 -18.73 22.70 15.83
C GLN A 30 -18.80 24.23 15.85
N ARG A 31 -18.66 24.91 14.70
CA ARG A 31 -18.53 26.37 14.58
C ARG A 31 -17.40 26.95 15.46
N ARG A 32 -16.36 26.17 15.70
CA ARG A 32 -15.15 26.59 16.42
C ARG A 32 -14.08 27.04 15.43
N PRO A 33 -13.12 27.89 15.87
CA PRO A 33 -11.98 28.28 15.04
C PRO A 33 -11.21 27.05 14.55
N TYR A 34 -10.77 27.04 13.30
CA TYR A 34 -10.11 25.88 12.68
C TYR A 34 -8.82 25.44 13.38
N PHE A 35 -8.16 26.34 14.11
CA PHE A 35 -6.91 26.07 14.82
C PHE A 35 -7.08 26.05 16.35
N ASP A 36 -8.32 25.90 16.83
CA ASP A 36 -8.60 25.76 18.26
C ASP A 36 -7.93 24.49 18.81
N GLY A 37 -7.03 24.65 19.78
CA GLY A 37 -6.23 23.57 20.36
C GLY A 37 -5.24 22.92 19.38
N PRO A 38 -4.09 23.54 19.06
CA PRO A 38 -3.11 23.02 18.08
C PRO A 38 -2.55 21.64 18.47
N HIS A 39 -2.46 21.34 19.77
CA HIS A 39 -2.07 20.03 20.28
C HIS A 39 -3.02 18.91 19.79
N THR A 40 -4.31 19.18 19.63
CA THR A 40 -5.27 18.19 19.14
C THR A 40 -5.10 17.88 17.66
N HIS A 41 -4.61 18.84 16.87
CA HIS A 41 -4.27 18.62 15.45
C HIS A 41 -3.03 17.76 15.30
N VAL A 42 -2.01 18.01 16.13
CA VAL A 42 -0.81 17.17 16.19
C VAL A 42 -1.17 15.75 16.59
N LEU A 43 -2.02 15.57 17.61
CA LEU A 43 -2.51 14.25 18.01
C LEU A 43 -3.27 13.55 16.89
N ALA A 44 -4.21 14.23 16.24
CA ALA A 44 -5.00 13.67 15.14
C ALA A 44 -4.12 13.27 13.94
N GLY A 45 -3.18 14.13 13.55
CA GLY A 45 -2.20 13.83 12.50
C GLY A 45 -1.32 12.64 12.88
N SER A 46 -0.80 12.58 14.11
CA SER A 46 0.01 11.46 14.60
C SER A 46 -0.76 10.14 14.58
N LEU A 47 -2.03 10.16 14.98
CA LEU A 47 -2.89 8.99 15.01
C LEU A 47 -3.18 8.48 13.59
N ALA A 48 -3.40 9.40 12.64
CA ALA A 48 -3.58 9.07 11.24
C ALA A 48 -2.30 8.50 10.59
N VAL A 49 -1.11 9.00 10.94
CA VAL A 49 0.18 8.42 10.51
C VAL A 49 0.33 6.98 11.00
N LEU A 50 -0.02 6.71 12.26
CA LEU A 50 -0.02 5.36 12.84
C LEU A 50 -0.92 4.40 12.04
N ILE A 51 -2.12 4.86 11.67
CA ILE A 51 -3.04 4.09 10.82
C ILE A 51 -2.40 3.85 9.44
N GLY A 52 -1.89 4.89 8.80
CA GLY A 52 -1.23 4.79 7.49
C GLY A 52 -0.06 3.81 7.48
N TYR A 53 0.78 3.83 8.51
CA TYR A 53 1.89 2.88 8.66
C TYR A 53 1.41 1.43 8.73
N ASN A 54 0.34 1.15 9.46
CA ASN A 54 -0.25 -0.19 9.56
C ASN A 54 -0.87 -0.63 8.23
N VAL A 55 -1.61 0.25 7.57
CA VAL A 55 -2.22 0.01 6.25
C VAL A 55 -1.15 -0.33 5.21
N ARG A 56 -0.05 0.44 5.18
CA ARG A 56 1.10 0.16 4.30
C ARG A 56 1.69 -1.21 4.57
N SER A 57 1.97 -1.52 5.84
CA SER A 57 2.54 -2.81 6.24
C SER A 57 1.66 -3.98 5.81
N TYR A 58 0.34 -3.81 5.89
CA TYR A 58 -0.62 -4.81 5.42
C TYR A 58 -0.62 -4.94 3.90
N ARG A 59 -0.59 -3.82 3.17
CA ARG A 59 -0.53 -3.78 1.71
C ARG A 59 0.74 -4.45 1.17
N GLU A 60 1.89 -4.16 1.76
CA GLU A 60 3.17 -4.80 1.39
C GLU A 60 3.08 -6.31 1.52
N ARG A 61 2.55 -6.82 2.64
CA ARG A 61 2.34 -8.27 2.84
C ARG A 61 1.42 -8.88 1.77
N GLN A 62 0.38 -8.16 1.35
CA GLN A 62 -0.52 -8.63 0.30
C GLN A 62 0.16 -8.64 -1.08
N LEU A 63 0.92 -7.59 -1.40
CA LEU A 63 1.65 -7.50 -2.66
C LEU A 63 2.69 -8.61 -2.78
N THR A 64 3.46 -8.88 -1.72
CA THR A 64 4.41 -10.00 -1.71
C THR A 64 3.72 -11.35 -1.96
N ARG A 65 2.53 -11.56 -1.38
CA ARG A 65 1.74 -12.79 -1.62
C ARG A 65 1.27 -12.87 -3.07
N LEU A 66 0.83 -11.75 -3.64
CA LEU A 66 0.35 -11.68 -5.02
C LEU A 66 1.49 -11.95 -6.01
N ASP A 67 2.67 -11.37 -5.79
CA ASP A 67 3.84 -11.58 -6.64
C ASP A 67 4.32 -13.03 -6.56
N ALA A 68 4.30 -13.65 -5.38
CA ALA A 68 4.59 -15.07 -5.23
C ALA A 68 3.60 -15.96 -6.00
N GLN A 69 2.31 -15.60 -6.03
CA GLN A 69 1.31 -16.31 -6.83
C GLN A 69 1.55 -16.13 -8.34
N ARG A 70 1.87 -14.91 -8.79
CA ARG A 70 2.20 -14.64 -10.19
C ARG A 70 3.40 -15.46 -10.65
N LEU A 71 4.45 -15.53 -9.83
CA LEU A 71 5.66 -16.29 -10.15
C LEU A 71 5.35 -17.79 -10.33
N ARG A 72 4.52 -18.36 -9.45
CA ARG A 72 4.05 -19.75 -9.57
C ARG A 72 3.23 -19.99 -10.83
N LEU A 73 2.39 -19.02 -11.24
CA LEU A 73 1.60 -19.14 -12.47
C LEU A 73 2.49 -19.11 -13.72
N VAL A 74 3.50 -18.24 -13.74
CA VAL A 74 4.48 -18.18 -14.83
C VAL A 74 5.28 -19.48 -14.90
N GLU A 75 5.76 -19.99 -13.77
CA GLU A 75 6.50 -21.27 -13.72
C GLU A 75 5.64 -22.45 -14.19
N ARG A 76 4.36 -22.50 -13.81
CA ARG A 76 3.42 -23.53 -14.29
C ARG A 76 3.19 -23.44 -15.79
N ARG A 77 3.08 -22.23 -16.36
CA ARG A 77 2.97 -22.04 -17.80
C ARG A 77 4.23 -22.50 -18.52
N ALA A 78 5.40 -22.09 -18.05
CA ALA A 78 6.68 -22.50 -18.64
C ALA A 78 6.85 -24.04 -18.62
N LYS A 79 6.45 -24.70 -17.54
CA LYS A 79 6.47 -26.18 -17.44
C LYS A 79 5.47 -26.84 -18.38
N ALA A 80 4.27 -26.27 -18.54
CA ALA A 80 3.26 -26.79 -19.48
C ALA A 80 3.71 -26.63 -20.93
N GLU A 81 4.36 -25.52 -21.28
CA GLU A 81 4.94 -25.29 -22.60
C GLU A 81 6.10 -26.25 -22.89
N ALA A 82 6.96 -26.52 -21.89
CA ALA A 82 8.03 -27.50 -22.02
C ALA A 82 7.50 -28.93 -22.24
N ALA A 83 6.51 -29.36 -21.44
CA ALA A 83 5.91 -30.69 -21.57
C ALA A 83 5.12 -30.87 -22.88
N GLY A 84 4.35 -29.85 -23.31
CA GLY A 84 3.63 -29.89 -24.58
C GLY A 84 4.56 -29.87 -25.81
N GLY A 85 5.76 -29.31 -25.69
CA GLY A 85 6.81 -29.41 -26.70
C GLY A 85 7.48 -30.78 -26.75
N GLU A 86 7.61 -31.45 -25.60
CA GLU A 86 8.17 -32.80 -25.48
C GLU A 86 7.23 -33.87 -26.06
N ASP A 87 5.92 -33.77 -25.77
CA ASP A 87 4.88 -34.65 -26.34
C ASP A 87 4.75 -34.48 -27.86
N ALA A 88 4.90 -33.26 -28.38
CA ALA A 88 4.89 -32.99 -29.82
C ALA A 88 6.11 -33.58 -30.57
N HIS A 89 7.27 -33.67 -29.91
CA HIS A 89 8.46 -34.32 -30.47
C HIS A 89 8.43 -35.84 -30.33
N ALA A 90 7.79 -36.39 -29.29
CA ALA A 90 7.66 -37.83 -29.07
C ALA A 90 6.70 -38.52 -30.07
N HIS A 91 5.74 -37.79 -30.63
CA HIS A 91 4.78 -38.30 -31.63
C HIS A 91 5.19 -38.04 -33.10
N ALA A 92 6.37 -37.45 -33.35
CA ALA A 92 6.87 -37.13 -34.68
C ALA A 92 7.90 -38.14 -35.26
N HIS A 93 8.10 -39.28 -34.58
CA HIS A 93 8.96 -40.38 -35.00
C HIS A 93 8.14 -41.66 -35.21
#